data_AF-X0B2G4-F1
#
_entry.id   AF-X0B2G4-F1
#
_cell.length_a   1.000
_cell.length_b   1.000
_cell.length_c   1.000
_cell.angle_alpha   90.00
_cell.angle_beta   90.00
_cell.angle_gamma   90.00
#
_symmetry.space_group_name_H-M   'P 1'
#
loop_
_entity.id
_entity.type
_entity.pdbx_description
1 polymer ?
#
loop_
_entity_poly.entity_id
_entity_poly.type
_entity_poly.pdbx_seq_one_letter_code
_entity_poly.pdbx_strand_id
1 'polypeptide(L)'
;MRGRGIPGFSSISWTKSEEPFLVLDGENGNVPWATGNAWAPAFAARDGKYYFYHSGNNPSVKEGHKSIGAAVADHPEGPWKAQPKAMIAGTDDEEIASNQSIDPAAFVDPETGK
;
A
#
# COMPACT_ATOMS: atom_id res chain seq x y z
N MET A 1 45.17 17.55 -21.52
CA MET A 1 43.93 16.75 -21.61
C MET A 1 43.04 17.13 -20.43
N ARG A 2 41.87 17.72 -20.68
CA ARG A 2 40.84 17.98 -19.64
C ARG A 2 39.62 17.13 -19.94
N GLY A 3 39.00 16.60 -18.88
CA GLY A 3 37.65 16.05 -18.88
C GLY A 3 37.61 14.59 -18.46
N ARG A 4 36.68 14.12 -17.63
CA ARG A 4 35.65 14.77 -16.80
C ARG A 4 35.47 13.83 -15.60
N GLY A 5 35.33 14.38 -14.39
CA GLY A 5 34.96 13.61 -13.21
C GLY A 5 33.56 13.03 -13.36
N ILE A 6 33.36 11.84 -12.81
CA ILE A 6 32.07 11.15 -12.68
C ILE A 6 31.22 11.96 -11.68
N PRO A 7 29.97 12.39 -11.99
CA PRO A 7 29.14 13.10 -11.03
C PRO A 7 28.73 12.18 -9.87
N GLY A 8 28.77 12.76 -8.66
CA GLY A 8 28.74 12.06 -7.39
C GLY A 8 27.36 11.61 -6.90
N PHE A 9 27.39 10.80 -5.86
CA PHE A 9 26.24 10.40 -5.06
C PHE A 9 25.71 11.61 -4.26
N SER A 10 24.41 11.87 -4.32
CA SER A 10 23.75 12.76 -3.37
C SER A 10 23.37 11.97 -2.13
N SER A 11 23.98 12.29 -0.98
CA SER A 11 23.50 11.81 0.32
C SER A 11 22.24 12.58 0.69
N ILE A 12 21.10 11.90 0.79
CA ILE A 12 19.89 12.48 1.36
C ILE A 12 19.87 12.20 2.87
N SER A 13 19.48 13.20 3.67
CA SER A 13 19.31 13.07 5.12
C SER A 13 17.83 12.83 5.42
N TRP A 14 17.54 11.77 6.15
CA TRP A 14 16.20 11.45 6.61
C TRP A 14 16.04 11.83 8.08
N THR A 15 14.92 12.47 8.41
CA THR A 15 14.47 12.65 9.80
C THR A 15 13.20 11.86 10.03
N LYS A 16 13.10 11.24 11.20
CA LYS A 16 11.88 10.55 11.60
C LYS A 16 10.76 11.59 11.81
N SER A 17 9.56 11.31 11.30
CA SER A 17 8.38 12.13 11.59
C SER A 17 8.01 12.06 13.07
N GLU A 18 7.49 13.16 13.62
CA GLU A 18 6.94 13.22 14.98
C GLU A 18 5.60 12.49 15.07
N GLU A 19 4.77 12.60 14.03
CA GLU A 19 3.44 11.99 13.95
C GLU A 19 3.31 11.08 12.70
N PRO A 20 2.48 10.01 12.77
CA PRO A 20 2.19 9.20 11.60
C PRO A 20 1.29 9.96 10.63
N PHE A 21 1.70 10.09 9.37
CA PHE A 21 0.84 10.63 8.30
C PHE A 21 -0.17 9.60 7.77
N LEU A 22 0.01 8.32 8.12
CA LEU A 22 -0.84 7.23 7.73
C LEU A 22 -1.24 6.41 8.96
N VAL A 23 -2.54 6.29 9.17
CA VAL A 23 -3.14 5.39 10.17
C VAL A 23 -4.22 4.57 9.49
N LEU A 24 -3.92 3.28 9.29
CA LEU A 24 -4.86 2.27 8.83
C LEU A 24 -5.01 1.25 9.95
N ASP A 25 -6.12 1.33 10.67
CA ASP A 25 -6.41 0.44 11.79
C ASP A 25 -7.60 -0.45 11.43
N GLY A 26 -7.36 -1.75 11.38
CA GLY A 26 -8.39 -2.76 11.13
C GLY A 26 -9.06 -3.25 12.42
N GLU A 27 -8.39 -3.21 13.56
CA GLU A 27 -8.96 -3.78 14.78
C GLU A 27 -10.04 -2.87 15.38
N ASN A 28 -9.77 -1.56 15.45
CA ASN A 28 -10.68 -0.58 16.06
C ASN A 28 -10.85 0.69 15.21
N GLY A 29 -10.44 0.64 13.94
CA GLY A 29 -10.22 1.84 13.15
C GLY A 29 -11.07 1.95 11.89
N ASN A 30 -10.39 2.38 10.82
CA ASN A 30 -10.96 2.85 9.58
C ASN A 30 -10.86 1.82 8.43
N VAL A 31 -10.39 0.60 8.67
CA VAL A 31 -10.34 -0.49 7.68
C VAL A 31 -11.38 -1.57 8.04
N PRO A 32 -12.64 -1.44 7.60
CA PRO A 32 -13.77 -2.19 8.17
C PRO A 32 -13.80 -3.69 7.85
N TRP A 33 -12.98 -4.15 6.89
CA TRP A 33 -12.91 -5.56 6.49
C TRP A 33 -11.75 -6.31 7.14
N ALA A 34 -10.81 -5.60 7.77
CA ALA A 34 -9.64 -6.18 8.41
C ALA A 34 -9.82 -6.20 9.93
N THR A 35 -9.05 -7.03 10.66
CA THR A 35 -8.96 -6.97 12.13
C THR A 35 -7.54 -6.77 12.65
N GLY A 36 -6.60 -6.43 11.76
CA GLY A 36 -5.20 -6.23 12.10
C GLY A 36 -4.27 -6.66 10.97
N ASN A 37 -3.00 -6.86 11.30
CA ASN A 37 -1.96 -7.25 10.35
C ASN A 37 -1.82 -6.28 9.15
N ALA A 38 -1.82 -4.97 9.43
CA ALA A 38 -1.49 -3.94 8.45
C ALA A 38 -0.02 -4.07 8.03
N TRP A 39 0.24 -4.92 7.03
CA TRP A 39 1.59 -5.37 6.67
C TRP A 39 1.98 -4.97 5.24
N ALA A 40 3.30 -4.85 5.05
CA ALA A 40 3.99 -4.72 3.78
C ALA A 40 3.32 -3.74 2.81
N PRO A 41 3.32 -2.45 3.15
CA PRO A 41 2.63 -1.49 2.32
C PRO A 41 3.35 -1.24 0.99
N ALA A 42 2.56 -1.01 -0.05
CA ALA A 42 3.03 -0.46 -1.32
C ALA A 42 2.31 0.85 -1.65
N PHE A 43 3.01 1.71 -2.38
CA PHE A 43 2.56 3.05 -2.72
C PHE A 43 2.60 3.26 -4.23
N ALA A 44 1.58 3.93 -4.76
CA ALA A 44 1.57 4.44 -6.12
C ALA A 44 0.91 5.82 -6.19
N ALA A 45 1.34 6.62 -7.16
CA ALA A 45 0.71 7.87 -7.52
C ALA A 45 0.23 7.77 -8.97
N ARG A 46 -1.05 8.09 -9.21
CA ARG A 46 -1.67 8.03 -10.53
C ARG A 46 -2.83 9.00 -10.64
N ASP A 47 -2.91 9.73 -11.75
CA ASP A 47 -4.03 10.63 -12.07
C ASP A 47 -4.36 11.64 -10.96
N GLY A 48 -3.32 12.19 -10.32
CA GLY A 48 -3.46 13.16 -9.22
C GLY A 48 -3.94 12.56 -7.90
N LYS A 49 -3.98 11.23 -7.79
CA LYS A 49 -4.32 10.49 -6.57
C LYS A 49 -3.18 9.63 -6.10
N TYR A 50 -3.22 9.32 -4.80
CA TYR A 50 -2.26 8.47 -4.13
C TYR A 50 -2.97 7.22 -3.63
N TYR A 51 -2.31 6.09 -3.80
CA TYR A 51 -2.82 4.76 -3.49
C TYR A 51 -1.86 4.07 -2.55
N PHE A 52 -2.42 3.52 -1.47
CA PHE A 52 -1.69 2.78 -0.47
C PHE A 52 -2.28 1.38 -0.38
N TYR A 53 -1.55 0.39 -0.87
CA TYR A 53 -1.94 -1.01 -0.82
C TYR A 53 -1.35 -1.64 0.42
N HIS A 54 -2.11 -2.49 1.10
CA HIS A 54 -1.64 -3.16 2.30
C HIS A 54 -2.27 -4.54 2.44
N SER A 55 -1.58 -5.41 3.17
CA SER A 55 -2.15 -6.68 3.62
C SER A 55 -3.00 -6.45 4.87
N GLY A 56 -3.95 -7.34 5.14
CA GLY A 56 -4.74 -7.33 6.36
C GLY A 56 -5.36 -8.69 6.67
N ASN A 57 -5.57 -8.97 7.97
CA ASN A 57 -6.30 -10.16 8.40
C ASN A 57 -7.79 -9.97 8.13
N ASN A 58 -8.40 -10.82 7.29
CA ASN A 58 -9.79 -10.71 6.88
C ASN A 58 -10.64 -11.83 7.51
N PRO A 59 -11.24 -11.60 8.69
CA PRO A 59 -12.00 -12.63 9.41
C PRO A 59 -13.32 -12.99 8.72
N SER A 60 -13.82 -12.15 7.79
CA SER A 60 -15.06 -12.42 7.06
C SER A 60 -14.91 -13.54 6.04
N VAL A 61 -13.67 -13.86 5.65
CA VAL A 61 -13.37 -15.03 4.79
C VAL A 61 -13.18 -16.26 5.67
N LYS A 62 -12.20 -16.21 6.58
CA LYS A 62 -11.98 -17.18 7.67
C LYS A 62 -10.89 -16.68 8.61
N GLU A 63 -10.78 -17.33 9.77
CA GLU A 63 -9.74 -17.03 10.73
C GLU A 63 -8.33 -17.17 10.13
N GLY A 64 -7.47 -16.17 10.35
CA GLY A 64 -6.10 -16.12 9.85
C GLY A 64 -5.93 -15.78 8.36
N HIS A 65 -7.02 -15.63 7.60
CA HIS A 65 -6.97 -15.33 6.16
C HIS A 65 -6.37 -13.95 5.89
N LYS A 66 -5.52 -13.83 4.86
CA LYS A 66 -4.92 -12.56 4.46
C LYS A 66 -5.47 -12.10 3.13
N SER A 67 -5.86 -10.84 3.09
CA SER A 67 -6.39 -10.15 1.92
C SER A 67 -5.62 -8.85 1.70
N ILE A 68 -5.65 -8.34 0.47
CA ILE A 68 -5.04 -7.06 0.11
C ILE A 68 -6.14 -6.02 -0.03
N GLY A 69 -5.96 -4.87 0.63
CA GLY A 69 -6.82 -3.71 0.42
C GLY A 69 -6.04 -2.51 -0.09
N ALA A 70 -6.80 -1.43 -0.32
CA ALA A 70 -6.27 -0.16 -0.78
C ALA A 70 -6.85 0.97 0.08
N ALA A 71 -6.05 2.00 0.31
CA ALA A 71 -6.49 3.31 0.76
C ALA A 71 -6.12 4.37 -0.27
N VAL A 72 -6.94 5.41 -0.38
CA VAL A 72 -6.77 6.48 -1.38
C VAL A 72 -6.69 7.83 -0.68
N ALA A 73 -5.84 8.71 -1.18
CA ALA A 73 -5.71 10.10 -0.75
C ALA A 73 -5.52 11.03 -1.96
N ASP A 74 -5.87 12.30 -1.77
CA ASP A 74 -5.61 13.36 -2.76
C ASP A 74 -4.23 14.03 -2.56
N HIS A 75 -3.60 13.82 -1.39
CA HIS A 75 -2.24 14.27 -1.07
C HIS A 75 -1.42 13.09 -0.51
N PRO A 76 -0.08 13.06 -0.71
CA PRO A 76 0.74 11.94 -0.26
C PRO A 76 0.80 11.83 1.28
N GLU A 77 0.57 12.93 2.00
CA GLU A 77 0.45 12.96 3.46
C GLU A 77 -0.95 12.57 3.96
N GLY A 78 -1.91 12.28 3.07
CA GLY A 78 -3.29 11.99 3.42
C GLY A 78 -4.23 13.21 3.34
N PRO A 79 -5.43 13.15 3.96
CA PRO A 79 -5.95 12.04 4.75
C PRO A 79 -6.21 10.80 3.89
N TRP A 80 -5.80 9.64 4.40
CA TRP A 80 -5.97 8.36 3.74
C TRP A 80 -7.33 7.75 4.07
N LYS A 81 -8.08 7.35 3.04
CA LYS A 81 -9.36 6.67 3.19
C LYS A 81 -9.27 5.24 2.68
N ALA A 82 -9.37 4.27 3.58
CA ALA A 82 -9.44 2.87 3.23
C ALA A 82 -10.72 2.55 2.43
N GLN A 83 -10.59 1.62 1.49
CA GLN A 83 -11.75 1.06 0.81
C GLN A 83 -12.56 0.18 1.77
N PRO A 84 -13.90 0.16 1.63
CA PRO A 84 -14.77 -0.57 2.56
C PRO A 84 -14.69 -2.09 2.41
N LYS A 85 -14.05 -2.59 1.34
CA LYS A 85 -13.83 -4.01 1.07
C LYS A 85 -12.37 -4.23 0.68
N ALA A 86 -11.88 -5.45 0.89
CA ALA A 86 -10.62 -5.88 0.31
C ALA A 86 -10.68 -5.77 -1.22
N MET A 87 -9.55 -5.37 -1.82
CA MET A 87 -9.38 -5.30 -3.27
C MET A 87 -9.12 -6.70 -3.85
N ILE A 88 -8.37 -7.53 -3.11
CA ILE A 88 -8.16 -8.95 -3.39
C ILE A 88 -8.51 -9.69 -2.11
N ALA A 89 -9.62 -10.43 -2.13
CA ALA A 89 -10.05 -11.24 -0.99
C ALA A 89 -9.20 -12.52 -0.87
N GLY A 90 -8.75 -13.10 -1.99
CA GLY A 90 -8.04 -14.37 -2.06
C GLY A 90 -8.97 -15.58 -1.93
N THR A 91 -10.24 -15.45 -2.31
CA THR A 91 -11.26 -16.49 -2.24
C THR A 91 -11.36 -17.31 -3.53
N ASP A 92 -12.03 -18.46 -3.48
CA ASP A 92 -12.13 -19.39 -4.61
C ASP A 92 -12.93 -18.85 -5.82
N ASP A 93 -13.66 -17.75 -5.64
CA ASP A 93 -14.39 -17.03 -6.69
C ASP A 93 -13.58 -15.93 -7.39
N GLU A 94 -12.35 -15.67 -6.95
CA GLU A 94 -11.39 -14.79 -7.64
C GLU A 94 -10.49 -15.59 -8.61
N GLU A 95 -9.83 -14.90 -9.54
CA GLU A 95 -8.92 -15.53 -10.52
C GLU A 95 -7.76 -16.27 -9.83
N ILE A 96 -7.30 -15.76 -8.69
CA ILE A 96 -6.23 -16.34 -7.89
C ILE A 96 -6.71 -16.53 -6.46
N ALA A 97 -7.03 -17.77 -6.10
CA ALA A 97 -7.36 -18.15 -4.73
C ALA A 97 -6.09 -18.31 -3.88
N SER A 98 -6.04 -17.66 -2.73
CA SER A 98 -4.92 -17.75 -1.80
C SER A 98 -5.35 -17.36 -0.39
N ASN A 99 -4.95 -18.16 0.60
CA ASN A 99 -5.08 -17.75 2.01
C ASN A 99 -4.12 -16.64 2.41
N GLN A 100 -3.09 -16.39 1.59
CA GLN A 100 -1.95 -15.53 1.88
C GLN A 100 -1.76 -14.54 0.74
N SER A 101 -2.82 -13.83 0.37
CA SER A 101 -2.70 -12.65 -0.49
C SER A 101 -2.06 -11.53 0.35
N ILE A 102 -0.74 -11.41 0.24
CA ILE A 102 0.10 -10.48 1.02
C ILE A 102 1.13 -9.80 0.12
N ASP A 103 1.85 -8.84 0.70
CA ASP A 103 3.01 -8.16 0.13
C ASP A 103 2.75 -7.54 -1.25
N PRO A 104 1.74 -6.65 -1.37
CA PRO A 104 1.46 -5.97 -2.63
C PRO A 104 2.69 -5.20 -3.10
N ALA A 105 2.87 -5.14 -4.41
CA ALA A 105 3.79 -4.24 -5.08
C ALA A 105 3.03 -3.50 -6.17
N ALA A 106 3.13 -2.16 -6.16
CA ALA A 106 2.54 -1.32 -7.18
C ALA A 106 3.63 -0.84 -8.14
N PHE A 107 3.34 -0.93 -9.43
CA PHE A 107 4.21 -0.45 -10.49
C PHE A 107 3.35 0.33 -11.48
N VAL A 108 3.83 1.51 -11.88
CA VAL A 108 3.22 2.30 -12.95
C VAL A 108 4.16 2.21 -14.13
N ASP A 109 3.68 1.63 -15.23
CA ASP A 109 4.45 1.48 -16.45
C ASP A 109 4.76 2.86 -17.06
N PRO A 110 6.04 3.25 -17.20
CA PRO A 110 6.39 4.55 -17.74
C PRO A 110 6.06 4.71 -19.23
N GLU A 111 5.90 3.61 -19.98
CA GLU A 111 5.58 3.68 -21.41
C GLU A 111 4.07 3.84 -21.64
N THR A 112 3.25 3.11 -20.87
CA THR A 112 1.80 3.10 -21.07
C THR A 112 1.00 3.91 -20.05
N GLY A 113 1.63 4.31 -18.94
CA GLY A 113 0.98 4.94 -17.80
C GLY A 113 -0.01 4.03 -17.07
N LYS A 114 0.06 2.71 -17.31
CA LYS A 114 -0.82 1.73 -16.69
C LYS A 114 -0.34 1.28 -15.33
#